data_AF-X5S8D8-F1
#
_entry.id   AF-X5S8D8-F1
#
_cell.length_a   1.000
_cell.length_b   1.000
_cell.length_c   1.000
_cell.angle_alpha   90.00
_cell.angle_beta   90.00
_cell.angle_gamma   90.00
#
_symmetry.space_group_name_H-M   'P 1'
#
loop_
_entity.id
_entity.type
_entity.pdbx_description
1 polymer ?
#
loop_
_entity_poly.entity_id
_entity_poly.type
_entity_poly.pdbx_seq_one_letter_code
_entity_poly.pdbx_strand_id
1 'polypeptide(L)'
;MTIGHLAGGVVRRLEKAGYRPVQTPFRVASVDFEFTAALVGSGGRALDLVLIVDTASGEFGDRDAKAVRQRIEALSRALDVTRSRYLLTVILVGAALPKLVDALSPTCRVLNVESASFDTEGEPESDDAALALDDQIRLLLPLTIAADDEAEGKENRDPVAELRGALSPKLDQTLVDALTEASKGGEDAVKKALGKVLDLAIEGHET
;
A
#
# COMPACT_ATOMS: atom_id res chain seq x y z
N MET A 1 -17.07 -25.23 -9.87
CA MET A 1 -16.33 -24.14 -10.53
C MET A 1 -14.90 -24.25 -10.08
N THR A 2 -13.96 -24.40 -11.01
CA THR A 2 -12.53 -24.51 -10.70
C THR A 2 -11.93 -23.14 -10.94
N ILE A 3 -11.68 -22.38 -9.87
CA ILE A 3 -10.93 -21.13 -9.97
C ILE A 3 -9.49 -21.47 -10.38
N GLY A 4 -8.95 -20.75 -11.37
CA GLY A 4 -7.56 -20.92 -11.80
C GLY A 4 -6.59 -20.65 -10.64
N HIS A 5 -5.45 -21.33 -10.62
CA HIS A 5 -4.50 -21.31 -9.50
C HIS A 5 -4.07 -19.88 -9.10
N LEU A 6 -3.78 -19.04 -10.10
CA LEU A 6 -3.42 -17.63 -9.93
C LEU A 6 -4.58 -16.81 -9.34
N ALA A 7 -5.80 -16.98 -9.85
CA ALA A 7 -6.98 -16.30 -9.32
C ALA A 7 -7.31 -16.75 -7.88
N GLY A 8 -7.12 -18.03 -7.58
CA GLY A 8 -7.32 -18.59 -6.24
C GLY A 8 -6.32 -18.03 -5.23
N GLY A 9 -5.05 -17.90 -5.62
CA GLY A 9 -4.03 -17.27 -4.79
C GLY A 9 -4.33 -15.79 -4.48
N VAL A 10 -4.79 -15.03 -5.48
CA VAL A 10 -5.25 -13.63 -5.28
C VAL A 10 -6.43 -13.57 -4.30
N VAL A 11 -7.43 -14.45 -4.45
CA VAL A 11 -8.57 -14.52 -3.51
C VAL A 11 -8.08 -14.75 -2.09
N ARG A 12 -7.27 -15.78 -1.86
CA ARG A 12 -6.74 -16.12 -0.52
C ARG A 12 -5.96 -14.96 0.08
N ARG A 13 -5.12 -14.29 -0.72
CA ARG A 13 -4.33 -13.15 -0.25
C ARG A 13 -5.21 -11.97 0.18
N LEU A 14 -6.30 -11.72 -0.55
CA LEU A 14 -7.29 -10.69 -0.21
C LEU A 14 -8.12 -11.08 1.03
N GLU A 15 -8.47 -12.36 1.19
CA GLU A 15 -9.13 -12.85 2.41
C GLU A 15 -8.27 -12.62 3.65
N LYS A 16 -6.96 -12.92 3.57
CA LYS A 16 -5.99 -12.59 4.64
C LYS A 16 -5.89 -11.09 4.91
N ALA A 17 -6.12 -10.26 3.89
CA ALA A 17 -6.18 -8.81 4.03
C ALA A 17 -7.52 -8.27 4.59
N GLY A 18 -8.47 -9.15 4.92
CA GLY A 18 -9.75 -8.81 5.52
C GLY A 18 -10.90 -8.59 4.53
N TYR A 19 -10.74 -8.97 3.27
CA TYR A 19 -11.85 -9.03 2.31
C TYR A 19 -12.69 -10.29 2.54
N ARG A 20 -13.99 -10.21 2.24
CA ARG A 20 -14.91 -11.34 2.37
C ARG A 20 -15.41 -11.76 1.00
N PRO A 21 -15.37 -13.06 0.64
CA PRO A 21 -15.90 -13.52 -0.62
C PRO A 21 -17.42 -13.33 -0.65
N VAL A 22 -17.91 -12.91 -1.80
CA VAL A 22 -19.33 -12.83 -2.14
C VAL A 22 -19.65 -14.04 -3.00
N GLN A 23 -20.72 -14.76 -2.68
CA GLN A 23 -21.16 -15.88 -3.51
C GLN A 23 -21.51 -15.38 -4.91
N THR A 24 -20.91 -15.97 -5.93
CA THR A 24 -21.20 -15.72 -7.34
C THR A 24 -22.10 -16.85 -7.88
N PRO A 25 -23.15 -16.55 -8.67
CA PRO A 25 -23.64 -15.22 -9.04
C PRO A 25 -24.15 -14.41 -7.84
N PHE A 26 -23.95 -13.09 -7.88
CA PHE A 26 -24.60 -12.16 -6.95
C PHE A 26 -25.56 -11.25 -7.69
N ARG A 27 -26.60 -10.79 -6.98
CA ARG A 27 -27.69 -10.01 -7.56
C ARG A 27 -27.59 -8.53 -7.20
N VAL A 28 -27.66 -7.65 -8.20
CA VAL A 28 -27.77 -6.20 -8.04
C VAL A 28 -28.89 -5.68 -8.94
N ALA A 29 -29.81 -4.88 -8.41
CA ALA A 29 -30.97 -4.36 -9.16
C ALA A 29 -31.79 -5.44 -9.91
N SER A 30 -31.90 -6.65 -9.33
CA SER A 30 -32.55 -7.83 -9.95
C SER A 30 -31.82 -8.46 -11.14
N VAL A 31 -30.58 -8.05 -11.40
CA VAL A 31 -29.70 -8.65 -12.41
C VAL A 31 -28.65 -9.51 -11.71
N ASP A 32 -28.44 -10.72 -12.20
CA ASP A 32 -27.43 -11.65 -11.69
C ASP A 32 -26.10 -11.42 -12.43
N PHE A 33 -25.01 -11.30 -11.66
CA PHE A 33 -23.68 -11.04 -12.17
C PHE A 33 -22.73 -12.18 -11.80
N GLU A 34 -22.02 -12.70 -12.80
CA GLU A 34 -21.06 -13.80 -12.68
C GLU A 34 -19.65 -13.31 -13.02
N PHE A 35 -18.71 -13.60 -12.12
CA PHE A 35 -17.28 -13.33 -12.26
C PHE A 35 -16.51 -14.50 -11.64
N THR A 36 -15.24 -14.67 -11.99
CA THR A 36 -14.36 -15.69 -11.39
C THR A 36 -14.39 -15.64 -9.86
N ALA A 37 -14.31 -14.44 -9.28
CA ALA A 37 -14.63 -14.22 -7.88
C ALA A 37 -15.08 -12.77 -7.64
N ALA A 38 -15.79 -12.55 -6.54
CA ALA A 38 -16.13 -11.22 -6.07
C ALA A 38 -15.88 -11.16 -4.56
N LEU A 39 -15.33 -10.05 -4.07
CA LEU A 39 -15.04 -9.83 -2.67
C LEU A 39 -15.47 -8.42 -2.24
N VAL A 40 -15.91 -8.28 -0.99
CA VAL A 40 -16.20 -6.99 -0.37
C VAL A 40 -15.21 -6.71 0.75
N GLY A 41 -14.75 -5.46 0.82
CA GLY A 41 -13.88 -5.04 1.91
C GLY A 41 -14.61 -4.99 3.25
N SER A 42 -13.84 -4.94 4.34
CA SER A 42 -14.35 -4.80 5.69
C SER A 42 -13.63 -3.66 6.44
N GLY A 43 -14.19 -3.24 7.58
CA GLY A 43 -13.61 -2.15 8.38
C GLY A 43 -13.44 -0.85 7.59
N GLY A 44 -12.23 -0.29 7.58
CA GLY A 44 -11.88 0.93 6.83
C GLY A 44 -12.03 0.83 5.31
N ARG A 45 -12.24 -0.37 4.76
CA ARG A 45 -12.45 -0.64 3.33
C ARG A 45 -13.85 -1.19 3.03
N ALA A 46 -14.83 -0.94 3.91
CA ALA A 46 -16.19 -1.47 3.77
C ALA A 46 -16.92 -1.05 2.47
N LEU A 47 -16.39 -0.06 1.75
CA LEU A 47 -16.92 0.39 0.47
C LEU A 47 -16.18 -0.22 -0.73
N ASP A 48 -15.16 -1.06 -0.56
CA ASP A 48 -14.49 -1.69 -1.69
C ASP A 48 -15.32 -2.90 -2.18
N LEU A 49 -15.68 -2.91 -3.46
CA LEU A 49 -16.15 -4.09 -4.18
C LEU A 49 -15.07 -4.50 -5.19
N VAL A 50 -14.45 -5.65 -4.94
CA VAL A 50 -13.36 -6.20 -5.75
C VAL A 50 -13.91 -7.33 -6.60
N LEU A 51 -13.71 -7.23 -7.91
CA LEU A 51 -14.04 -8.29 -8.87
C LEU A 51 -12.76 -8.90 -9.42
N ILE A 52 -12.73 -10.21 -9.53
CA ILE A 52 -11.64 -10.95 -10.15
C ILE A 52 -12.14 -11.52 -11.46
N VAL A 53 -11.40 -11.23 -12.53
CA VAL A 53 -11.64 -11.71 -13.89
C VAL A 53 -10.40 -12.47 -14.32
N ASP A 54 -10.55 -13.75 -14.65
CA ASP A 54 -9.43 -14.58 -15.07
C ASP A 54 -9.36 -14.61 -16.60
N THR A 55 -8.45 -13.83 -17.17
CA THR A 55 -8.30 -13.69 -18.62
C THR A 55 -7.59 -14.88 -19.26
N ALA A 56 -6.97 -15.76 -18.47
CA ALA A 56 -6.24 -16.94 -18.94
C ALA A 56 -7.11 -18.20 -18.91
N SER A 57 -7.69 -18.52 -17.74
CA SER A 57 -8.48 -19.73 -17.48
C SER A 57 -9.94 -19.45 -17.11
N GLY A 58 -10.35 -18.19 -17.03
CA GLY A 58 -11.69 -17.84 -16.57
C GLY A 58 -12.80 -18.40 -17.44
N GLU A 59 -13.86 -18.79 -16.76
CA GLU A 59 -15.15 -19.15 -17.36
C GLU A 59 -15.97 -17.86 -17.57
N PHE A 60 -17.22 -17.94 -18.01
CA PHE A 60 -18.10 -16.75 -18.20
C PHE A 60 -17.70 -15.78 -19.31
N GLY A 61 -16.76 -16.12 -20.20
CA GLY A 61 -16.34 -15.20 -21.28
C GLY A 61 -15.31 -14.17 -20.82
N ASP A 62 -14.62 -14.44 -19.71
CA ASP A 62 -13.56 -13.60 -19.15
C ASP A 62 -12.34 -13.46 -20.09
N ARG A 63 -12.25 -14.33 -21.11
CA ARG A 63 -11.30 -14.27 -22.22
C ARG A 63 -11.67 -13.26 -23.32
N ASP A 64 -12.93 -12.79 -23.36
CA ASP A 64 -13.39 -11.78 -24.30
C ASP A 64 -13.47 -10.41 -23.61
N ALA A 65 -12.52 -9.54 -23.95
CA ALA A 65 -12.46 -8.18 -23.43
C ALA A 65 -13.78 -7.40 -23.61
N LYS A 66 -14.52 -7.63 -24.71
CA LYS A 66 -15.79 -6.94 -24.93
C LYS A 66 -16.87 -7.44 -23.98
N ALA A 67 -16.94 -8.74 -23.75
CA ALA A 67 -17.91 -9.35 -22.84
C ALA A 67 -17.66 -8.93 -21.39
N VAL A 68 -16.39 -8.95 -20.96
CA VAL A 68 -15.97 -8.47 -19.62
C VAL A 68 -16.34 -7.01 -19.43
N ARG A 69 -16.00 -6.15 -20.40
CA ARG A 69 -16.33 -4.72 -20.36
C ARG A 69 -17.84 -4.48 -20.22
N GLN A 70 -18.64 -5.13 -21.06
CA GLN A 70 -20.10 -4.98 -21.02
C GLN A 70 -20.68 -5.41 -19.67
N ARG A 71 -20.16 -6.48 -19.06
CA ARG A 71 -20.60 -6.95 -17.75
C ARG A 71 -20.26 -5.96 -16.64
N ILE A 72 -19.05 -5.41 -16.67
CA ILE A 72 -18.61 -4.39 -15.70
C ILE A 72 -19.42 -3.10 -15.85
N GLU A 73 -19.65 -2.63 -17.08
CA GLU A 73 -20.50 -1.46 -17.33
C GLU A 73 -21.95 -1.69 -16.87
N ALA A 74 -22.50 -2.88 -17.10
CA ALA A 74 -23.84 -3.25 -16.63
C ALA A 74 -23.92 -3.27 -15.10
N LEU A 75 -22.89 -3.82 -14.43
CA LEU A 75 -22.82 -3.81 -12.97
C LEU A 75 -22.70 -2.39 -12.43
N SER A 76 -21.83 -1.56 -13.00
CA SER A 76 -21.66 -0.16 -12.61
C SER A 76 -23.00 0.59 -12.67
N ARG A 77 -23.75 0.42 -13.77
CA ARG A 77 -25.11 0.99 -13.90
C ARG A 77 -26.08 0.45 -12.85
N ALA A 78 -26.02 -0.85 -12.54
CA ALA A 78 -26.89 -1.44 -11.51
C ALA A 78 -26.56 -0.90 -10.10
N LEU A 79 -25.28 -0.66 -9.81
CA LEU A 79 -24.82 -0.02 -8.58
C LEU A 79 -25.28 1.44 -8.50
N ASP A 80 -25.21 2.18 -9.61
CA ASP A 80 -25.72 3.56 -9.69
C ASP A 80 -27.23 3.64 -9.45
N VAL A 81 -28.00 2.75 -10.08
CA VAL A 81 -29.47 2.68 -9.91
C VAL A 81 -29.85 2.38 -8.47
N THR A 82 -29.09 1.51 -7.78
CA THR A 82 -29.31 1.18 -6.37
C THR A 82 -28.73 2.22 -5.41
N ARG A 83 -28.09 3.30 -5.93
CA ARG A 83 -27.36 4.32 -5.16
C ARG A 83 -26.33 3.71 -4.23
N SER A 84 -25.69 2.63 -4.69
CA SER A 84 -24.61 2.00 -3.97
C SER A 84 -23.42 2.96 -3.82
N ARG A 85 -22.73 2.85 -2.69
CA ARG A 85 -21.47 3.60 -2.45
C ARG A 85 -20.22 2.75 -2.68
N TYR A 86 -20.39 1.56 -3.25
CA TYR A 86 -19.25 0.67 -3.50
C TYR A 86 -18.31 1.27 -4.55
N LEU A 87 -17.03 1.35 -4.21
CA LEU A 87 -15.93 1.63 -5.11
C LEU A 87 -15.55 0.34 -5.84
N LEU A 88 -15.74 0.33 -7.15
CA LEU A 88 -15.46 -0.84 -7.96
C LEU A 88 -13.95 -0.93 -8.29
N THR A 89 -13.33 -2.04 -7.90
CA THR A 89 -11.99 -2.43 -8.34
C THR A 89 -12.07 -3.75 -9.11
N VAL A 90 -11.43 -3.82 -10.27
CA VAL A 90 -11.36 -5.02 -11.11
C VAL A 90 -9.91 -5.48 -11.15
N ILE A 91 -9.67 -6.72 -10.75
CA ILE A 91 -8.38 -7.40 -10.87
C ILE A 91 -8.46 -8.32 -12.08
N LEU A 92 -7.69 -8.00 -13.11
CA LEU A 92 -7.47 -8.86 -14.25
C LEU A 92 -6.35 -9.83 -13.90
N VAL A 93 -6.63 -11.12 -13.98
CA VAL A 93 -5.69 -12.17 -13.60
C VAL A 93 -5.30 -12.96 -14.85
N GLY A 94 -4.00 -13.07 -15.12
CA GLY A 94 -3.46 -13.77 -16.28
C GLY A 94 -2.96 -12.82 -17.36
N ALA A 95 -3.20 -13.15 -18.63
CA ALA A 95 -2.65 -12.39 -19.74
C ALA A 95 -3.13 -10.92 -19.70
N ALA A 96 -2.17 -10.00 -19.75
CA ALA A 96 -2.45 -8.58 -19.86
C ALA A 96 -3.25 -8.30 -21.14
N LEU A 97 -4.38 -7.62 -20.98
CA LEU A 97 -5.20 -7.14 -22.09
C LEU A 97 -5.19 -5.60 -22.05
N PRO A 98 -4.17 -4.92 -22.61
CA PRO A 98 -4.03 -3.46 -22.50
C PRO A 98 -5.28 -2.70 -22.95
N LYS A 99 -5.92 -3.15 -24.03
CA LYS A 99 -7.19 -2.58 -24.53
C LYS A 99 -8.34 -2.70 -23.53
N LEU A 100 -8.36 -3.75 -22.71
CA LEU A 100 -9.37 -3.94 -21.67
C LEU A 100 -9.11 -2.99 -20.50
N VAL A 101 -7.85 -2.84 -20.09
CA VAL A 101 -7.44 -1.88 -19.06
C VAL A 101 -7.85 -0.46 -19.46
N ASP A 102 -7.50 -0.03 -20.68
CA ASP A 102 -7.83 1.30 -21.19
C ASP A 102 -9.34 1.54 -21.23
N ALA A 103 -10.11 0.51 -21.59
CA ALA A 103 -11.56 0.61 -21.70
C ALA A 103 -12.27 0.63 -20.33
N LEU A 104 -11.70 0.00 -19.31
CA LEU A 104 -12.27 -0.10 -17.96
C LEU A 104 -11.85 1.05 -17.04
N SER A 105 -10.63 1.58 -17.22
CA SER A 105 -10.06 2.66 -16.40
C SER A 105 -10.96 3.89 -16.21
N PRO A 106 -11.80 4.31 -17.19
CA PRO A 106 -12.74 5.41 -16.98
C PRO A 106 -13.87 5.11 -16.00
N THR A 107 -14.19 3.83 -15.75
CA THR A 107 -15.35 3.41 -14.95
C THR A 107 -14.95 2.87 -13.58
N CYS A 108 -13.80 2.19 -13.49
CA CYS A 108 -13.35 1.53 -12.27
C CYS A 108 -11.83 1.54 -12.15
N ARG A 109 -11.34 1.21 -10.97
CA ARG A 109 -9.92 0.94 -10.76
C ARG A 109 -9.58 -0.42 -11.34
N VAL A 110 -8.55 -0.51 -12.16
CA VAL A 110 -8.09 -1.77 -12.76
C VAL A 110 -6.71 -2.11 -12.21
N LEU A 111 -6.54 -3.33 -11.71
CA LEU A 111 -5.26 -3.91 -11.34
C LEU A 111 -5.01 -5.11 -12.24
N ASN A 112 -3.75 -5.35 -12.60
CA ASN A 112 -3.36 -6.48 -13.43
C ASN A 112 -2.43 -7.38 -12.62
N VAL A 113 -2.74 -8.67 -12.60
CA VAL A 113 -1.92 -9.72 -11.99
C VAL A 113 -1.48 -10.68 -13.08
N GLU A 114 -0.29 -10.45 -13.63
CA GLU A 114 0.19 -11.17 -14.83
C GLU A 114 0.75 -12.54 -14.47
N SER A 115 1.55 -12.58 -13.42
CA SER A 115 2.16 -13.80 -12.92
C SER A 115 2.45 -13.66 -11.42
N ALA A 116 2.18 -14.74 -10.72
CA ALA A 116 2.65 -15.01 -9.38
C ALA A 116 2.80 -16.53 -9.26
N SER A 117 3.92 -16.97 -8.70
CA SER A 117 4.19 -18.38 -8.47
C SER A 117 3.50 -18.80 -7.17
N PHE A 118 2.65 -19.82 -7.24
CA PHE A 118 1.96 -20.36 -6.08
C PHE A 118 2.27 -21.84 -5.90
N ASP A 119 2.49 -22.24 -4.66
CA ASP A 119 2.62 -23.63 -4.24
C ASP A 119 1.29 -24.38 -4.38
N THR A 120 1.33 -25.70 -4.18
CA THR A 120 0.15 -26.58 -4.27
C THR A 120 -1.00 -26.24 -3.31
N GLU A 121 -0.77 -25.41 -2.29
CA GLU A 121 -1.77 -24.96 -1.33
C GLU A 121 -2.41 -23.61 -1.75
N GLY A 122 -1.88 -22.98 -2.79
CA GLY A 122 -2.33 -21.70 -3.32
C GLY A 122 -1.69 -20.49 -2.61
N GLU A 123 -0.57 -20.71 -1.91
CA GLU A 123 0.24 -19.66 -1.29
C GLU A 123 1.45 -19.33 -2.16
N PRO A 124 2.02 -18.12 -2.09
CA PRO A 124 3.19 -17.78 -2.90
C PRO A 124 4.36 -18.73 -2.61
N GLU A 125 5.04 -19.24 -3.66
CA GLU A 125 6.12 -20.24 -3.50
C GLU A 125 7.35 -19.71 -2.74
N SER A 126 7.53 -18.39 -2.69
CA SER A 126 8.63 -17.72 -1.99
C SER A 126 8.21 -16.36 -1.46
N ASP A 127 9.00 -15.81 -0.53
CA ASP A 127 8.80 -14.44 -0.02
C ASP A 127 8.87 -13.40 -1.14
N ASP A 128 9.76 -13.59 -2.13
CA ASP A 128 9.83 -12.73 -3.32
C ASP A 128 8.56 -12.82 -4.18
N ALA A 129 7.97 -14.01 -4.32
CA ALA A 129 6.70 -14.20 -5.02
C ALA A 129 5.53 -13.55 -4.27
N ALA A 130 5.55 -13.60 -2.93
CA ALA A 130 4.58 -12.91 -2.09
C ALA A 130 4.69 -11.40 -2.23
N LEU A 131 5.90 -10.85 -2.20
CA LEU A 131 6.16 -9.42 -2.41
C LEU A 131 5.73 -8.96 -3.81
N ALA A 132 6.06 -9.73 -4.85
CA ALA A 132 5.68 -9.41 -6.22
C ALA A 132 4.15 -9.40 -6.40
N LEU A 133 3.43 -10.33 -5.78
CA LEU A 133 1.98 -10.34 -5.76
C LEU A 133 1.44 -9.13 -4.99
N ASP A 134 1.98 -8.88 -3.80
CA ASP A 134 1.56 -7.78 -2.94
C ASP A 134 1.75 -6.42 -3.61
N ASP A 135 2.84 -6.22 -4.35
CA ASP A 135 3.07 -4.99 -5.13
C ASP A 135 2.01 -4.80 -6.24
N GLN A 136 1.58 -5.89 -6.90
CA GLN A 136 0.55 -5.83 -7.94
C GLN A 136 -0.84 -5.50 -7.36
N ILE A 137 -1.12 -5.86 -6.11
CA ILE A 137 -2.41 -5.58 -5.43
C ILE A 137 -2.32 -4.59 -4.27
N ARG A 138 -1.20 -3.86 -4.16
CA ARG A 138 -0.83 -3.06 -2.97
C ARG A 138 -1.87 -2.04 -2.54
N LEU A 139 -2.63 -1.51 -3.51
CA LEU A 139 -3.71 -0.56 -3.26
C LEU A 139 -4.88 -1.14 -2.44
N LEU A 140 -5.04 -2.46 -2.44
CA LEU A 140 -6.06 -3.19 -1.69
C LEU A 140 -5.55 -3.68 -0.33
N LEU A 141 -4.24 -3.77 -0.16
CA LEU A 141 -3.66 -4.28 1.08
C LEU A 141 -3.62 -3.19 2.17
N PRO A 142 -3.76 -3.56 3.46
CA PRO A 142 -3.46 -2.64 4.55
C PRO A 142 -2.07 -2.04 4.36
N LEU A 143 -1.94 -0.73 4.61
CA LEU A 143 -0.63 -0.11 4.68
C LEU A 143 0.09 -0.66 5.90
N THR A 144 0.85 -1.74 5.72
CA THR A 144 1.92 -2.11 6.64
C THR A 144 3.02 -1.09 6.44
N ILE A 145 2.89 0.03 7.15
CA ILE A 145 4.08 0.73 7.59
C ILE A 145 4.78 -0.32 8.44
N ALA A 146 5.98 -0.75 8.05
CA ALA A 146 6.82 -1.48 8.97
C ALA A 146 6.84 -0.58 10.21
N ALA A 147 6.13 -1.01 11.26
CA ALA A 147 6.54 -0.59 12.57
C ALA A 147 8.00 -1.00 12.57
N ASP A 148 8.91 -0.04 12.67
CA ASP A 148 10.21 -0.36 13.20
C ASP A 148 9.86 -1.10 14.50
N ASP A 149 9.96 -2.43 14.51
CA ASP A 149 9.73 -3.31 15.66
C ASP A 149 10.85 -3.11 16.72
N GLU A 150 11.35 -1.86 16.80
CA GLU A 150 12.16 -1.27 17.87
C GLU A 150 11.42 -0.10 18.55
N ALA A 151 10.16 0.20 18.21
CA ALA A 151 9.41 1.33 18.78
C ALA A 151 8.29 0.94 19.78
N GLU A 152 8.18 -0.32 20.19
CA GLU A 152 7.48 -0.67 21.44
C GLU A 152 8.45 -0.55 22.63
N GLY A 153 8.96 0.67 22.85
CA GLY A 153 9.88 0.92 23.95
C GLY A 153 10.55 2.29 23.93
N LYS A 154 9.77 3.37 24.09
CA LYS A 154 10.29 4.69 24.54
C LYS A 154 11.62 5.16 23.90
N GLU A 155 11.63 5.55 22.63
CA GLU A 155 12.52 6.62 22.18
C GLU A 155 11.71 7.46 21.19
N ASN A 156 11.06 8.54 21.63
CA ASN A 156 11.65 9.87 21.49
C ASN A 156 13.10 9.77 20.97
N ARG A 157 13.30 9.50 19.67
CA ARG A 157 14.59 9.73 19.00
C ARG A 157 14.88 11.19 19.26
N ASP A 158 15.64 11.45 20.31
CA ASP A 158 16.02 12.80 20.69
C ASP A 158 16.98 13.26 19.60
N PRO A 159 16.56 14.17 18.69
CA PRO A 159 17.42 14.59 17.58
C PRO A 159 18.72 15.21 18.09
N VAL A 160 18.73 15.69 19.34
CA VAL A 160 19.93 16.17 20.03
C VAL A 160 20.86 15.02 20.42
N ALA A 161 20.32 13.89 20.87
CA ALA A 161 21.12 12.70 21.19
C ALA A 161 21.74 12.08 19.93
N GLU A 162 20.99 12.03 18.83
CA GLU A 162 21.49 11.58 17.53
C GLU A 162 22.59 12.52 17.00
N LEU A 163 22.37 13.84 17.07
CA LEU A 163 23.38 14.83 16.70
C LEU A 163 24.65 14.68 17.55
N ARG A 164 24.51 14.47 18.87
CA ARG A 164 25.65 14.20 19.76
C ARG A 164 26.40 12.92 19.39
N GLY A 165 25.70 11.87 18.99
CA GLY A 165 26.30 10.61 18.53
C GLY A 165 27.05 10.74 17.20
N ALA A 166 26.60 11.63 16.31
CA ALA A 166 27.24 11.91 15.03
C ALA A 166 28.47 12.85 15.15
N LEU A 167 28.58 13.60 16.25
CA LEU A 167 29.72 14.48 16.50
C LEU A 167 30.95 13.68 16.95
N SER A 168 32.13 14.11 16.48
CA SER A 168 33.37 13.44 16.87
C SER A 168 33.62 13.56 18.38
N PRO A 169 34.07 12.49 19.07
CA PRO A 169 34.36 12.54 20.51
C PRO A 169 35.55 13.44 20.87
N LYS A 170 36.30 13.91 19.86
CA LYS A 170 37.42 14.86 19.99
C LYS A 170 36.97 16.33 20.04
N LEU A 171 35.69 16.62 19.80
CA LEU A 171 35.16 17.97 19.95
C LEU A 171 35.07 18.34 21.43
N ASP A 172 35.26 19.62 21.74
CA ASP A 172 35.02 20.14 23.08
C ASP A 172 33.54 19.97 23.45
N GLN A 173 33.28 19.04 24.36
CA GLN A 173 31.93 18.71 24.83
C GLN A 173 31.27 19.91 25.52
N THR A 174 32.06 20.81 26.10
CA THR A 174 31.58 22.05 26.72
C THR A 174 30.95 22.98 25.69
N LEU A 175 31.56 23.07 24.50
CA LEU A 175 31.03 23.83 23.37
C LEU A 175 29.76 23.18 22.80
N VAL A 176 29.76 21.85 22.66
CA VAL A 176 28.60 21.10 22.15
C VAL A 176 27.38 21.26 23.07
N ASP A 177 27.58 21.20 24.37
CA ASP A 177 26.52 21.39 25.37
C ASP A 177 26.00 22.85 25.37
N ALA A 178 26.90 23.82 25.28
CA ALA A 178 26.52 25.23 25.21
C ALA A 178 25.71 25.56 23.95
N LEU A 179 26.08 25.02 22.78
CA LEU A 179 25.36 25.21 21.53
C LEU A 179 24.02 24.47 21.52
N THR A 180 23.98 23.28 22.11
CA THR A 180 22.76 22.48 22.26
C THR A 180 21.72 23.20 23.14
N GLU A 181 22.13 23.75 24.28
CA GLU A 181 21.23 24.56 25.11
C GLU A 181 20.81 25.87 24.42
N ALA A 182 21.74 26.53 23.71
CA ALA A 182 21.42 27.74 22.95
C ALA A 182 20.42 27.48 21.81
N SER A 183 20.41 26.27 21.23
CA SER A 183 19.50 25.89 20.14
C SER A 183 18.02 25.99 20.53
N LYS A 184 17.70 25.78 21.83
CA LYS A 184 16.34 25.95 22.36
C LYS A 184 15.83 27.39 22.24
N GLY A 185 16.76 28.36 22.17
CA GLY A 185 16.46 29.78 22.00
C GLY A 185 16.48 30.28 20.56
N GLY A 186 16.69 29.41 19.57
CA GLY A 186 16.73 29.76 18.14
C GLY A 186 18.08 30.29 17.63
N GLU A 187 18.11 30.71 16.37
CA GLU A 187 19.34 31.03 15.62
C GLU A 187 20.20 32.12 16.27
N ASP A 188 19.58 33.21 16.73
CA ASP A 188 20.30 34.34 17.34
C ASP A 188 20.96 33.96 18.68
N ALA A 189 20.34 33.05 19.43
CA ALA A 189 20.89 32.54 20.67
C ALA A 189 22.13 31.67 20.42
N VAL A 190 22.09 30.84 19.38
CA VAL A 190 23.23 30.01 18.95
C VAL A 190 24.40 30.88 18.47
N LYS A 191 24.14 31.89 17.62
CA LYS A 191 25.17 32.83 17.15
C LYS A 191 25.86 33.56 18.31
N LYS A 192 25.09 34.00 19.31
CA LYS A 192 25.63 34.68 20.49
C LYS A 192 26.45 33.75 21.39
N ALA A 193 26.03 32.50 21.54
CA ALA A 193 26.77 31.49 22.31
C ALA A 193 28.09 31.13 21.61
N LEU A 194 28.07 30.92 20.30
CA LEU A 194 29.25 30.66 19.49
C LEU A 194 30.23 31.85 19.53
N GLY A 195 29.72 33.08 19.37
CA GLY A 195 30.51 34.31 19.43
C GLY A 195 31.30 34.46 20.72
N LYS A 196 30.68 34.21 21.88
CA LYS A 196 31.39 34.26 23.17
C LYS A 196 32.56 33.28 23.28
N VAL A 197 32.41 32.08 22.72
CA VAL A 197 33.49 31.08 22.76
C VAL A 197 34.63 31.45 21.82
N LEU A 198 34.31 32.01 20.66
CA LEU A 198 35.30 32.57 19.73
C LEU A 198 36.06 33.74 20.36
N ASP A 199 35.36 34.68 21.00
CA ASP A 199 35.98 35.84 21.66
C ASP A 199 36.95 35.40 22.76
N LEU A 200 36.54 34.43 23.60
CA LEU A 200 37.40 33.84 24.63
C LEU A 200 38.64 33.10 24.07
N ALA A 201 38.49 32.42 22.93
CA ALA A 201 39.59 31.73 22.27
C ALA A 201 40.57 32.69 21.58
N ILE A 202 40.09 33.85 21.13
CA ILE A 202 40.89 34.90 20.50
C ILE A 202 41.65 35.70 21.57
N GLU A 203 40.99 36.07 22.67
CA GLU A 203 41.63 36.80 23.79
C GLU A 203 42.70 35.96 24.52
N GLY A 204 42.55 34.63 24.54
CA GLY A 204 43.55 33.72 25.12
C GLY A 204 44.84 33.56 24.30
N HIS A 205 44.91 34.15 23.10
CA HIS A 205 46.05 34.03 22.18
C HIS A 205 46.94 35.30 22.12
N GLU A 206 46.65 36.33 22.92
CA GLU A 206 47.42 37.58 23.04
C GLU A 206 48.46 37.61 24.20
N THR A 207 48.90 36.46 24.71
CA THR A 207 50.09 36.36 25.59
C THR A 207 51.17 35.46 25.03
#